data_AF-A0A662RXA4-F1
#
_entry.id   AF-A0A662RXA4-F1
#
_cell.length_a   1.000
_cell.length_b   1.000
_cell.length_c   1.000
_cell.angle_alpha   90.00
_cell.angle_beta   90.00
_cell.angle_gamma   90.00
#
_symmetry.space_group_name_H-M   'P 1'
#
loop_
_entity.id
_entity.type
_entity.pdbx_description
1 polymer ?
#
loop_
_entity_poly.entity_id
_entity_poly.type
_entity_poly.pdbx_seq_one_letter_code
_entity_poly.pdbx_strand_id
1 'polypeptide(L)'
;MAFSQTDLATPLFRRLHRFAMTAALPLAMFAIGMMSGCVSIDGGAVEARWDLQFGGDTCTAPGASDPLCQRGHRVSCALGNVGFVEVVLDALSGHDDPCDRAGAPCRFSCEDLVGTTTFFIPEGDYAISLRARDRAGVPLGSGDGIALPAPVVRQVLKGELTNLDVNLIIVQACSGC
;
A
#
# COMPACT_ATOMS: atom_id res chain seq x y z
N MET A 1 -1.88 24.09 34.69
CA MET A 1 -3.05 24.62 33.94
C MET A 1 -2.76 26.07 33.59
N ALA A 2 -2.56 26.38 32.32
CA ALA A 2 -2.53 27.76 31.82
C ALA A 2 -2.94 27.72 30.35
N PHE A 3 -4.14 28.23 30.05
CA PHE A 3 -4.66 28.46 28.71
C PHE A 3 -4.11 29.81 28.21
N SER A 4 -3.55 29.84 27.01
CA SER A 4 -3.23 31.08 26.31
C SER A 4 -4.01 31.11 25.00
N GLN A 5 -5.20 31.71 25.06
CA GLN A 5 -5.94 32.17 23.88
C GLN A 5 -5.32 33.49 23.40
N THR A 6 -4.95 33.55 22.13
CA THR A 6 -4.78 34.81 21.42
C THR A 6 -5.61 34.75 20.14
N ASP A 7 -6.81 35.30 20.25
CA ASP A 7 -7.51 35.95 19.15
C ASP A 7 -6.64 37.08 18.59
N LEU A 8 -6.66 37.28 17.27
CA LEU A 8 -6.81 38.62 16.69
C LEU A 8 -7.07 38.55 15.18
N ALA A 9 -8.22 39.14 14.84
CA ALA A 9 -8.82 39.37 13.55
C ALA A 9 -7.91 40.00 12.48
N THR A 10 -8.20 39.72 11.21
CA THR A 10 -7.88 40.60 10.06
C THR A 10 -8.73 40.22 8.83
N PRO A 11 -8.91 41.11 7.83
CA PRO A 11 -10.22 41.69 7.55
C PRO A 11 -10.87 41.23 6.24
N LEU A 12 -12.19 41.32 6.22
CA LEU A 12 -13.06 41.33 5.04
C LEU A 12 -12.69 42.48 4.10
N PHE A 13 -11.93 42.21 3.05
CA PHE A 13 -11.83 43.11 1.90
C PHE A 13 -12.69 42.64 0.73
N ARG A 14 -13.85 43.28 0.64
CA ARG A 14 -14.66 43.45 -0.56
C ARG A 14 -13.79 43.96 -1.72
N ARG A 15 -13.77 43.24 -2.84
CA ARG A 15 -13.73 43.85 -4.18
C ARG A 15 -14.68 43.10 -5.12
N LEU A 16 -15.92 43.57 -5.11
CA LEU A 16 -16.89 43.40 -6.18
C LEU A 16 -16.35 44.14 -7.41
N HIS A 17 -15.79 43.41 -8.38
CA HIS A 17 -15.72 43.89 -9.75
C HIS A 17 -16.81 43.22 -10.57
N ARG A 18 -17.89 43.99 -10.77
CA ARG A 18 -18.82 43.85 -11.87
C ARG A 18 -18.02 43.93 -13.17
N PHE A 19 -17.94 42.84 -13.92
CA PHE A 19 -17.71 42.90 -15.35
C PHE A 19 -18.83 42.17 -16.09
N ALA A 20 -19.51 43.00 -16.88
CA ALA A 20 -20.44 42.78 -17.96
C ALA A 20 -20.67 41.34 -18.45
N MET A 21 -21.97 40.99 -18.46
CA MET A 21 -22.58 40.06 -19.39
C MET A 21 -22.03 40.22 -20.82
N THR A 22 -21.39 39.18 -21.32
CA THR A 22 -21.30 38.88 -22.75
C THR A 22 -22.03 37.55 -22.97
N ALA A 23 -23.27 37.67 -23.45
CA ALA A 23 -24.06 36.54 -23.92
C ALA A 23 -23.70 36.27 -25.38
N ALA A 24 -22.93 35.21 -25.64
CA ALA A 24 -22.88 34.51 -26.93
C ALA A 24 -22.20 33.14 -26.75
N LEU A 25 -22.95 32.08 -27.07
CA LEU A 25 -22.60 30.65 -27.11
C LEU A 25 -21.18 30.36 -27.68
N PRO A 26 -20.50 29.29 -27.20
CA PRO A 26 -20.80 28.00 -27.79
C PRO A 26 -21.08 26.90 -26.77
N LEU A 27 -22.26 26.33 -26.94
CA LEU A 27 -22.78 25.10 -26.35
C LEU A 27 -22.03 23.83 -26.85
N ALA A 28 -20.71 23.91 -27.07
CA ALA A 28 -19.94 22.92 -27.84
C ALA A 28 -18.64 22.43 -27.16
N MET A 29 -18.52 22.57 -25.84
CA MET A 29 -17.39 22.00 -25.06
C MET A 29 -17.81 20.92 -24.05
N PHE A 30 -19.06 20.46 -24.09
CA PHE A 30 -19.56 19.41 -23.17
C PHE A 30 -19.62 18.00 -23.81
N ALA A 31 -19.02 17.81 -24.99
CA ALA A 31 -19.06 16.53 -25.73
C ALA A 31 -17.76 15.71 -25.65
N ILE A 32 -16.71 16.19 -24.97
CA ILE A 32 -15.39 15.51 -24.89
C ILE A 32 -15.27 14.61 -23.64
N GLY A 33 -16.25 14.64 -22.72
CA GLY A 33 -16.14 13.94 -21.43
C GLY A 33 -16.57 12.47 -21.38
N MET A 34 -17.10 11.89 -22.46
CA MET A 34 -17.66 10.52 -22.45
C MET A 34 -16.80 9.46 -23.14
N MET A 35 -15.53 9.76 -23.45
CA MET A 35 -14.54 8.70 -23.64
C MET A 35 -14.07 8.19 -22.28
N SER A 36 -15.00 7.75 -21.44
CA SER A 36 -14.70 6.93 -20.28
C SER A 36 -14.14 5.61 -20.81
N GLY A 37 -12.81 5.55 -20.92
CA GLY A 37 -12.12 4.35 -21.36
C GLY A 37 -12.55 3.18 -20.49
N CYS A 38 -13.16 2.17 -21.11
CA CYS A 38 -13.40 0.91 -20.44
C CYS A 38 -12.04 0.38 -19.98
N VAL A 39 -11.84 0.28 -18.67
CA VAL A 39 -10.68 -0.42 -18.13
C VAL A 39 -10.83 -1.88 -18.54
N SER A 40 -9.87 -2.39 -19.32
CA SER A 40 -9.89 -3.80 -19.71
C SER A 40 -9.70 -4.66 -18.47
N ILE A 41 -10.69 -5.50 -18.16
CA ILE A 41 -10.64 -6.51 -17.10
C ILE A 41 -10.28 -7.82 -17.77
N ASP A 42 -9.01 -8.22 -17.67
CA ASP A 42 -8.48 -9.44 -18.30
C ASP A 42 -8.10 -10.52 -17.28
N GLY A 43 -8.71 -10.47 -16.10
CA GLY A 43 -8.46 -11.43 -15.03
C GLY A 43 -9.14 -11.01 -13.73
N GLY A 44 -8.79 -11.68 -12.64
CA GLY A 44 -9.07 -11.25 -11.29
C GLY A 44 -7.96 -10.32 -10.75
N ALA A 45 -8.20 -9.79 -9.56
CA ALA A 45 -7.24 -8.97 -8.82
C ALA A 45 -7.11 -9.49 -7.38
N VAL A 46 -6.00 -9.15 -6.73
CA VAL A 46 -5.75 -9.46 -5.32
C VAL A 46 -5.53 -8.16 -4.56
N GLU A 47 -6.25 -7.99 -3.44
CA GLU A 47 -5.96 -6.98 -2.44
C GLU A 47 -5.21 -7.63 -1.27
N ALA A 48 -4.02 -7.11 -0.99
CA ALA A 48 -3.22 -7.47 0.16
C ALA A 48 -3.17 -6.31 1.14
N ARG A 49 -3.35 -6.60 2.42
CA ARG A 49 -3.10 -5.67 3.52
C ARG A 49 -2.05 -6.27 4.43
N TRP A 50 -1.10 -5.47 4.88
CA TRP A 50 -0.07 -5.94 5.79
C TRP A 50 0.19 -4.96 6.93
N ASP A 51 0.56 -5.53 8.07
CA ASP A 51 1.11 -4.78 9.18
C ASP A 51 2.57 -5.18 9.38
N LEU A 52 3.43 -4.19 9.65
CA LEU A 52 4.81 -4.41 10.05
C LEU A 52 4.90 -4.33 11.56
N GLN A 53 5.21 -5.44 12.23
CA GLN A 53 5.55 -5.44 13.67
C GLN A 53 7.02 -5.73 13.85
N PHE A 54 7.66 -5.01 14.78
CA PHE A 54 9.04 -5.32 15.13
C PHE A 54 9.09 -6.34 16.26
N GLY A 55 9.78 -7.45 16.00
CA GLY A 55 9.98 -8.53 16.97
C GLY A 55 11.10 -8.16 17.95
N GLY A 56 10.82 -8.27 19.24
CA GLY A 56 11.79 -8.09 20.32
C GLY A 56 11.20 -7.36 21.52
N ASP A 57 11.35 -7.92 22.72
CA ASP A 57 11.07 -7.22 23.98
C ASP A 57 12.08 -6.07 24.25
N THR A 58 13.15 -5.98 23.46
CA THR A 58 14.34 -5.18 23.71
C THR A 58 14.25 -3.71 23.30
N CYS A 59 13.06 -3.20 22.97
CA CYS A 59 12.80 -1.76 23.08
C CYS A 59 12.99 -1.22 24.53
N THR A 60 13.25 -2.10 25.50
CA THR A 60 13.66 -1.79 26.87
C THR A 60 15.18 -1.66 27.03
N ALA A 61 15.91 -1.01 26.12
CA ALA A 61 17.21 -0.47 26.51
C ALA A 61 16.95 0.64 27.57
N PRO A 62 17.37 0.47 28.83
CA PRO A 62 17.10 1.47 29.87
C PRO A 62 17.83 2.77 29.51
N GLY A 63 17.08 3.77 29.07
CA GLY A 63 17.60 5.08 28.65
C GLY A 63 17.43 5.41 27.17
N ALA A 64 16.98 4.46 26.33
CA ALA A 64 16.60 4.76 24.95
C ALA A 64 15.20 5.39 24.95
N SER A 65 15.13 6.72 25.01
CA SER A 65 13.93 7.48 24.67
C SER A 65 13.70 7.50 23.16
N ASP A 66 13.91 6.37 22.47
CA ASP A 66 13.75 6.29 21.03
C ASP A 66 12.24 6.32 20.72
N PRO A 67 11.72 7.40 20.10
CA PRO A 67 10.31 7.49 19.73
C PRO A 67 9.85 6.35 18.80
N LEU A 68 10.79 5.64 18.15
CA LEU A 68 10.51 4.53 17.25
C LEU A 68 10.08 3.25 17.97
N CYS A 69 10.35 3.12 19.27
CA CYS A 69 10.04 1.96 20.09
C CYS A 69 8.72 2.07 20.88
N GLN A 70 7.92 3.12 20.64
CA GLN A 70 6.62 3.26 21.29
C GLN A 70 5.62 2.29 20.67
N ARG A 71 5.02 1.41 21.50
CA ARG A 71 3.95 0.50 21.07
C ARG A 71 2.87 1.27 20.31
N GLY A 72 2.56 0.82 19.11
CA GLY A 72 1.52 1.41 18.27
C GLY A 72 1.98 2.51 17.31
N HIS A 73 3.27 2.84 17.26
CA HIS A 73 3.78 3.68 16.18
C HIS A 73 3.94 2.85 14.90
N ARG A 74 3.33 3.33 13.81
CA ARG A 74 3.60 2.82 12.46
C ARG A 74 5.10 2.92 12.20
N VAL A 75 5.74 1.78 12.02
CA VAL A 75 7.18 1.73 11.90
C VAL A 75 7.55 1.97 10.45
N SER A 76 8.46 2.93 10.21
CA SER A 76 8.98 3.20 8.87
C SER A 76 9.74 1.98 8.37
N CYS A 77 9.51 1.61 7.12
CA CYS A 77 10.20 0.47 6.52
C CYS A 77 11.73 0.64 6.49
N ALA A 78 12.21 1.87 6.64
CA ALA A 78 13.63 2.19 6.75
C ALA A 78 14.36 1.40 7.85
N LEU A 79 13.67 1.05 8.95
CA LEU A 79 14.27 0.31 10.07
C LEU A 79 14.47 -1.18 9.79
N GLY A 80 13.67 -1.75 8.89
CA GLY A 80 13.71 -3.17 8.54
C GLY A 80 14.48 -3.47 7.25
N ASN A 81 15.10 -2.47 6.62
CA ASN A 81 15.59 -2.55 5.24
C ASN A 81 14.55 -3.04 4.21
N VAL A 82 13.25 -3.03 4.55
CA VAL A 82 12.17 -3.42 3.64
C VAL A 82 11.90 -2.23 2.71
N GLY A 83 12.04 -2.45 1.41
CA GLY A 83 11.65 -1.48 0.39
C GLY A 83 10.24 -1.73 -0.12
N PHE A 84 9.93 -3.00 -0.40
CA PHE A 84 8.69 -3.38 -1.06
C PHE A 84 8.08 -4.62 -0.41
N VAL A 85 6.75 -4.71 -0.50
CA VAL A 85 6.01 -5.95 -0.28
C VAL A 85 5.51 -6.42 -1.64
N GLU A 86 5.77 -7.69 -1.95
CA GLU A 86 5.35 -8.33 -3.19
C GLU A 86 4.31 -9.41 -2.90
N VAL A 87 3.22 -9.41 -3.65
CA VAL A 87 2.28 -10.54 -3.69
C VAL A 87 2.85 -11.60 -4.62
N VAL A 88 2.92 -12.84 -4.12
CA VAL A 88 3.39 -14.02 -4.85
C VAL A 88 2.20 -14.96 -5.07
N LEU A 89 2.06 -15.48 -6.29
CA LEU A 89 0.92 -16.30 -6.71
C LEU A 89 1.42 -17.64 -7.23
N ASP A 90 1.44 -18.65 -6.36
CA ASP A 90 1.80 -20.01 -6.74
C ASP A 90 0.54 -20.75 -7.24
N ALA A 91 0.40 -20.90 -8.56
CA ALA A 91 -0.76 -21.56 -9.15
C ALA A 91 -0.77 -23.06 -8.83
N LEU A 92 -1.88 -23.57 -8.30
CA LEU A 92 -2.01 -24.99 -7.94
C LEU A 92 -2.22 -25.89 -9.16
N SER A 93 -2.68 -25.33 -10.27
CA SER A 93 -2.87 -26.02 -11.56
C SER A 93 -1.62 -26.03 -12.45
N GLY A 94 -0.47 -25.55 -11.96
CA GLY A 94 0.80 -25.54 -12.71
C GLY A 94 0.93 -24.40 -13.73
N HIS A 95 0.19 -23.30 -13.55
CA HIS A 95 0.46 -22.06 -14.28
C HIS A 95 1.71 -21.35 -13.71
N ASP A 96 2.40 -20.57 -14.55
CA ASP A 96 3.45 -19.67 -14.09
C ASP A 96 2.86 -18.56 -13.19
N ASP A 97 3.65 -18.08 -12.22
CA ASP A 97 3.25 -16.93 -11.39
C ASP A 97 3.03 -15.71 -12.31
N PRO A 98 1.79 -15.16 -12.38
CA PRO A 98 1.53 -13.97 -13.19
C PRO A 98 2.30 -12.73 -12.70
N CYS A 99 2.72 -12.70 -11.44
CA CYS A 99 3.53 -11.65 -10.83
C CYS A 99 5.04 -11.75 -11.12
N ASP A 100 5.54 -12.90 -11.59
CA ASP A 100 6.97 -13.06 -11.94
C ASP A 100 7.35 -12.35 -13.24
N ARG A 101 6.37 -11.88 -14.03
CA ARG A 101 6.62 -11.16 -15.27
C ARG A 101 7.20 -9.77 -14.96
N ALA A 102 8.29 -9.42 -15.64
CA ALA A 102 8.90 -8.10 -15.54
C ALA A 102 7.86 -6.99 -15.80
N GLY A 103 7.58 -6.18 -14.77
CA GLY A 103 6.61 -5.08 -14.84
C GLY A 103 5.20 -5.43 -14.34
N ALA A 104 4.96 -6.63 -13.81
CA ALA A 104 3.68 -6.95 -13.16
C ALA A 104 3.46 -6.07 -11.91
N PRO A 105 2.26 -5.49 -11.73
CA PRO A 105 1.94 -4.59 -10.62
C PRO A 105 1.62 -5.38 -9.33
N CYS A 106 2.53 -6.25 -8.91
CA CYS A 106 2.41 -7.04 -7.68
C CYS A 106 3.35 -6.56 -6.57
N ARG A 107 4.13 -5.51 -6.84
CA ARG A 107 5.02 -4.88 -5.87
C ARG A 107 4.41 -3.58 -5.39
N PHE A 108 4.36 -3.45 -4.08
CA PHE A 108 3.79 -2.31 -3.39
C PHE A 108 4.85 -1.67 -2.51
N SER A 109 4.78 -0.35 -2.38
CA SER A 109 5.59 0.35 -1.38
C SER A 109 5.23 -0.20 -0.01
N CYS A 110 6.22 -0.55 0.77
CA CYS A 110 6.01 -1.01 2.14
C CYS A 110 5.28 0.05 3.02
N GLU A 111 5.36 1.35 2.64
CA GLU A 111 4.75 2.48 3.36
C GLU A 111 3.23 2.56 3.17
N ASP A 112 2.68 1.95 2.12
CA ASP A 112 1.25 2.05 1.81
C ASP A 112 0.39 1.13 2.70
N LEU A 113 0.98 0.09 3.32
CA LEU A 113 0.34 -0.95 4.16
C LEU A 113 -0.83 -1.71 3.49
N VAL A 114 -1.21 -1.33 2.28
CA VAL A 114 -2.22 -1.96 1.43
C VAL A 114 -1.76 -1.88 -0.02
N GLY A 115 -2.04 -2.93 -0.77
CA GLY A 115 -1.73 -3.02 -2.19
C GLY A 115 -2.81 -3.79 -2.93
N THR A 116 -3.16 -3.33 -4.13
CA THR A 116 -4.11 -4.02 -5.01
C THR A 116 -3.48 -4.23 -6.37
N THR A 117 -3.44 -5.48 -6.83
CA THR A 117 -2.98 -5.78 -8.20
C THR A 117 -4.00 -5.27 -9.21
N THR A 118 -3.60 -5.14 -10.48
CA THR A 118 -4.58 -4.93 -11.56
C THR A 118 -5.37 -6.22 -11.84
N PHE A 119 -6.46 -6.11 -12.61
CA PHE A 119 -7.29 -7.24 -13.02
C PHE A 119 -6.68 -7.98 -14.21
N PHE A 120 -5.59 -8.72 -13.95
CA PHE A 120 -4.86 -9.48 -14.98
C PHE A 120 -4.54 -10.92 -14.56
N ILE A 121 -4.89 -11.32 -13.33
CA ILE A 121 -4.57 -12.65 -12.79
C ILE A 121 -5.54 -13.65 -13.44
N PRO A 122 -5.05 -14.68 -14.16
CA PRO A 122 -5.93 -15.69 -14.74
C PRO A 122 -6.76 -16.41 -13.67
N GLU A 123 -7.97 -16.82 -14.04
CA GLU A 123 -8.82 -17.59 -13.12
C GLU A 123 -8.14 -18.90 -12.70
N GLY A 124 -8.27 -19.26 -11.43
CA GLY A 124 -7.68 -20.49 -10.90
C GLY A 124 -7.51 -20.48 -9.39
N ASP A 125 -7.03 -21.60 -8.86
CA ASP A 125 -6.67 -21.73 -7.45
C ASP A 125 -5.18 -21.40 -7.27
N TYR A 126 -4.90 -20.48 -6.35
CA TYR A 126 -3.54 -20.02 -6.04
C TYR A 126 -3.26 -20.17 -4.55
N ALA A 127 -2.04 -20.60 -4.22
CA ALA A 127 -1.46 -20.33 -2.91
C ALA A 127 -0.86 -18.92 -2.95
N ILE A 128 -1.54 -17.99 -2.28
CA ILE A 128 -1.19 -16.57 -2.31
C ILE A 128 -0.37 -16.23 -1.07
N SER A 129 0.78 -15.61 -1.24
CA SER A 129 1.66 -15.23 -0.14
C SER A 129 2.23 -13.83 -0.32
N LEU A 130 2.83 -13.30 0.75
CA LEU A 130 3.56 -12.03 0.73
C LEU A 130 5.05 -12.30 0.86
N ARG A 131 5.85 -11.56 0.10
CA ARG A 131 7.31 -11.55 0.18
C ARG A 131 7.79 -10.14 0.45
N ALA A 132 8.64 -9.98 1.46
CA ALA A 132 9.34 -8.73 1.68
C ALA A 132 10.55 -8.65 0.74
N ARG A 133 10.84 -7.47 0.19
CA ARG A 133 12.04 -7.21 -0.60
C ARG A 133 12.72 -5.95 -0.10
N ASP A 134 14.05 -5.92 -0.21
CA ASP A 134 14.81 -4.71 0.05
C ASP A 134 14.63 -3.66 -1.07
N ARG A 135 15.29 -2.51 -0.93
CA ARG A 135 15.23 -1.43 -1.94
C ARG A 135 15.88 -1.80 -3.29
N ALA A 136 16.74 -2.81 -3.31
CA ALA A 136 17.34 -3.35 -4.53
C ALA A 136 16.46 -4.45 -5.17
N GLY A 137 15.37 -4.86 -4.51
CA GLY A 137 14.49 -5.92 -4.96
C GLY A 137 14.95 -7.32 -4.56
N VAL A 138 15.94 -7.45 -3.69
CA VAL A 138 16.40 -8.74 -3.15
C VAL A 138 15.35 -9.26 -2.18
N PRO A 139 14.93 -10.54 -2.30
CA PRO A 139 13.97 -11.12 -1.36
C PRO A 139 14.57 -11.22 0.04
N LEU A 140 13.80 -10.76 1.03
CA LEU A 140 14.14 -10.84 2.44
C LEU A 140 13.37 -12.01 3.07
N GLY A 141 14.02 -12.73 3.97
CA GLY A 141 13.43 -13.90 4.64
C GLY A 141 13.84 -14.03 6.10
N SER A 142 13.70 -15.24 6.63
CA SER A 142 14.00 -15.54 8.04
C SER A 142 15.47 -15.30 8.41
N GLY A 143 16.39 -15.48 7.46
CA GLY A 143 17.81 -15.15 7.64
C GLY A 143 18.07 -13.65 7.85
N ASP A 144 17.15 -12.80 7.40
CA ASP A 144 17.19 -11.34 7.57
C ASP A 144 16.35 -10.86 8.76
N GLY A 145 15.91 -11.79 9.62
CA GLY A 145 15.03 -11.50 10.75
C GLY A 145 13.58 -11.24 10.35
N ILE A 146 13.16 -11.52 9.12
CA ILE A 146 11.78 -11.32 8.67
C ILE A 146 11.01 -12.63 8.76
N ALA A 147 9.91 -12.63 9.52
CA ALA A 147 8.92 -13.68 9.50
C ALA A 147 7.70 -13.24 8.69
N LEU A 148 7.40 -14.02 7.66
CA LEU A 148 6.26 -13.83 6.76
C LEU A 148 5.14 -14.81 7.15
N PRO A 149 3.87 -14.45 6.92
CA PRO A 149 2.75 -15.36 7.15
C PRO A 149 2.78 -16.54 6.17
N ALA A 150 2.14 -17.63 6.56
CA ALA A 150 1.98 -18.78 5.67
C ALA A 150 1.11 -18.42 4.46
N PRO A 151 1.36 -19.03 3.28
CA PRO A 151 0.50 -18.85 2.10
C PRO A 151 -0.95 -19.25 2.38
N VAL A 152 -1.89 -18.52 1.79
CA VAL A 152 -3.33 -18.80 1.88
C VAL A 152 -3.83 -19.26 0.52
N VAL A 153 -4.53 -20.40 0.50
CA VAL A 153 -5.14 -20.90 -0.74
C VAL A 153 -6.47 -20.20 -0.98
N ARG A 154 -6.59 -19.54 -2.14
CA ARG A 154 -7.81 -18.86 -2.58
C ARG A 154 -8.04 -19.10 -4.07
N GLN A 155 -9.31 -19.09 -4.45
CA GLN A 155 -9.71 -19.05 -5.84
C GLN A 155 -9.72 -17.59 -6.31
N VAL A 156 -9.15 -17.34 -7.48
CA VAL A 156 -9.22 -16.06 -8.18
C VAL A 156 -10.22 -16.19 -9.33
N LEU A 157 -11.20 -15.30 -9.37
CA LEU A 157 -12.25 -15.25 -10.40
C LEU A 157 -12.11 -13.97 -11.24
N LYS A 158 -12.48 -14.03 -12.53
CA LYS A 158 -12.33 -12.91 -13.46
C LYS A 158 -13.28 -11.80 -13.09
N GLY A 159 -12.75 -10.57 -13.04
CA GLY A 159 -13.51 -9.39 -12.63
C GLY A 159 -13.80 -9.32 -11.14
N GLU A 160 -13.26 -10.23 -10.33
CA GLU A 160 -13.40 -10.20 -8.88
C GLU A 160 -12.10 -9.78 -8.18
N LEU A 161 -12.28 -9.16 -7.01
CA LEU A 161 -11.20 -8.78 -6.12
C LEU A 161 -11.10 -9.81 -4.98
N THR A 162 -10.01 -10.56 -4.96
CA THR A 162 -9.72 -11.55 -3.90
C THR A 162 -9.00 -10.84 -2.75
N ASN A 163 -9.59 -10.83 -1.56
CA ASN A 163 -8.99 -10.23 -0.37
C ASN A 163 -8.15 -11.27 0.40
N LEU A 164 -6.91 -10.91 0.77
CA LEU A 164 -6.03 -11.77 1.59
C LEU A 164 -6.18 -11.54 3.10
N ASP A 165 -7.13 -10.70 3.52
CA ASP A 165 -7.23 -10.19 4.87
C ASP A 165 -5.93 -9.49 5.33
N VAL A 166 -5.87 -9.08 6.59
CA VAL A 166 -4.67 -8.44 7.17
C VAL A 166 -3.63 -9.50 7.48
N ASN A 167 -2.46 -9.35 6.87
CA ASN A 167 -1.33 -10.25 7.01
C ASN A 167 -0.23 -9.60 7.88
N LEU A 168 0.12 -10.25 8.99
CA LEU A 168 1.16 -9.73 9.86
C LEU A 168 2.55 -10.13 9.38
N ILE A 169 3.38 -9.15 9.04
CA ILE A 169 4.81 -9.32 8.76
C ILE A 169 5.58 -8.89 10.01
N ILE A 170 6.40 -9.80 10.55
CA ILE A 170 7.21 -9.52 11.74
C ILE A 170 8.66 -9.30 11.30
N VAL A 171 9.24 -8.17 11.69
CA VAL A 171 10.62 -7.78 11.41
C VAL A 171 11.38 -7.78 12.73
N GLN A 172 12.26 -8.74 12.96
CA GLN A 172 13.13 -8.71 14.13
C GLN A 172 14.14 -7.57 13.95
N ALA A 173 13.97 -6.46 14.66
CA ALA A 173 15.02 -5.45 14.75
C ALA A 173 16.19 -6.08 15.50
N CYS A 174 17.39 -5.98 14.93
CA CYS A 174 18.60 -6.62 15.44
C CYS A 174 18.78 -6.46 16.96
N SER A 175 19.12 -7.55 17.62
CA SER A 175 19.51 -7.68 19.04
C SER A 175 20.89 -7.08 19.33
N GLY A 176 21.13 -5.84 18.87
CA GLY A 176 22.41 -5.14 19.00
C GLY A 176 22.36 -3.62 18.92
N CYS A 177 21.18 -3.01 19.09
CA CYS A 177 21.04 -1.58 19.40
C CYS A 177 21.30 -1.33 20.89
#